data_AF-A0A0V0QWW3-F1
#
_entry.id   AF-A0A0V0QWW3-F1
#
_cell.length_a   1.000
_cell.length_b   1.000
_cell.length_c   1.000
_cell.angle_alpha   90.00
_cell.angle_beta   90.00
_cell.angle_gamma   90.00
#
_symmetry.space_group_name_H-M   'P 1'
#
loop_
_entity.id
_entity.type
_entity.pdbx_description
1 polymer ?
#
loop_
_entity_poly.entity_id
_entity_poly.type
_entity_poly.pdbx_seq_one_letter_code
_entity_poly.pdbx_strand_id
1 'polypeptide(L)'
;MKLTRNLRKFFSTSKQNTLPPKLEDPTFYTENQEKSMSHTGVQSYKFNFNKKEVTIYGLPQNLDSELLQSQYIQELSETAVNVDKSKNNLFQIDPSLHLFEKRKVIKQIQKQTQFSGHAVDDLSLVNPTIPSNIFELDMEPYLLELTRAKEEDIQELYEIIKNKDYEKAKETHEFFNGRNQEILETEEGQKMYEELCQTIQQKIFNKKPDQPYNDYMTLIVLSLLRGNKIILGDVPQLYFRLLLASKIDLPYLREIFKQMLQFQKDNDIQQVEGIYNILMGQIFQQPVDFYLYYLIQQQTFRDDVDSLSCYVSQQHIEPLKIISQYYGEEGFCKTETFQQFMQIHKADSSQTSYDAEAIEKHALLEVIFGTDLWNQSFIVNQFPYISEDYLALTENDKIQIQKIYFTQLQKYQKLKEKILA
;
A
#
# COMPACT_ATOMS: atom_id res chain seq x y z
N MET A 1 8.17 5.45 -31.16
CA MET A 1 7.11 6.30 -30.58
C MET A 1 7.75 7.35 -29.68
N LYS A 2 7.62 8.65 -30.00
CA LYS A 2 8.05 9.78 -29.14
C LYS A 2 6.86 10.24 -28.27
N LEU A 3 6.44 9.39 -27.33
CA LEU A 3 5.36 9.67 -26.37
C LEU A 3 5.85 9.60 -24.90
N THR A 4 7.14 9.85 -24.69
CA THR A 4 7.79 9.90 -23.36
C THR A 4 7.69 11.26 -22.67
N ARG A 5 6.88 12.19 -23.18
CA ARG A 5 7.08 13.62 -22.89
C ARG A 5 6.60 14.12 -21.52
N ASN A 6 5.77 13.39 -20.76
CA ASN A 6 5.27 13.87 -19.45
C ASN A 6 5.19 12.86 -18.30
N LEU A 7 5.55 11.58 -18.49
CA LEU A 7 5.59 10.59 -17.38
C LEU A 7 6.73 10.82 -16.39
N ARG A 8 7.64 11.76 -16.66
CA ARG A 8 8.90 11.97 -15.92
C ARG A 8 8.73 12.48 -14.49
N LYS A 9 7.52 12.86 -14.06
CA LYS A 9 7.28 13.53 -12.77
C LYS A 9 5.96 13.09 -12.16
N PHE A 10 5.92 11.91 -11.56
CA PHE A 10 4.77 11.45 -10.77
C PHE A 10 4.61 12.30 -9.51
N PHE A 11 5.68 12.53 -8.77
CA PHE A 11 5.71 13.40 -7.58
C PHE A 11 6.35 14.76 -7.92
N SER A 12 6.20 15.78 -7.06
CA SER A 12 6.66 17.15 -7.32
C SER A 12 7.70 17.62 -6.33
N THR A 13 8.98 17.35 -6.58
CA THR A 13 10.00 17.66 -5.58
C THR A 13 11.07 18.59 -6.14
N SER A 14 11.60 19.49 -5.30
CA SER A 14 12.51 20.56 -5.71
C SER A 14 13.89 20.06 -6.20
N LYS A 15 14.29 18.83 -5.84
CA LYS A 15 15.50 18.14 -6.31
C LYS A 15 15.24 17.12 -7.44
N GLN A 16 14.00 16.91 -7.86
CA GLN A 16 13.59 15.88 -8.83
C GLN A 16 13.88 16.19 -10.31
N ASN A 17 14.76 17.15 -10.62
CA ASN A 17 15.01 17.47 -12.02
C ASN A 17 15.78 16.39 -12.79
N THR A 18 16.25 15.33 -12.13
CA THR A 18 16.85 14.16 -12.79
C THR A 18 16.44 12.88 -12.08
N LEU A 19 15.75 11.99 -12.81
CA LEU A 19 15.59 10.59 -12.44
C LEU A 19 16.95 9.89 -12.65
N PRO A 20 17.29 8.84 -11.88
CA PRO A 20 18.41 7.99 -12.25
C PRO A 20 18.22 7.50 -13.69
N PRO A 21 19.19 7.71 -14.62
CA PRO A 21 18.98 7.43 -16.05
C PRO A 21 18.51 5.99 -16.35
N LYS A 22 18.95 5.02 -15.55
CA LYS A 22 18.55 3.62 -15.66
C LYS A 22 17.06 3.39 -15.40
N LEU A 23 16.42 4.23 -14.57
CA LEU A 23 14.97 4.19 -14.30
C LEU A 23 14.15 4.97 -15.33
N GLU A 24 14.79 5.68 -16.25
CA GLU A 24 14.12 6.27 -17.42
C GLU A 24 14.01 5.28 -18.58
N ASP A 25 14.69 4.13 -18.50
CA ASP A 25 14.69 3.10 -19.53
C ASP A 25 13.52 2.12 -19.31
N PRO A 26 12.54 2.03 -20.24
CA PRO A 26 11.48 1.03 -20.14
C PRO A 26 12.03 -0.40 -20.13
N THR A 27 13.14 -0.69 -20.84
CA THR A 27 13.66 -2.06 -20.93
C THR A 27 14.22 -2.53 -19.60
N PHE A 28 14.74 -1.62 -18.78
CA PHE A 28 15.19 -1.94 -17.42
C PHE A 28 14.06 -2.57 -16.59
N TYR A 29 12.85 -2.01 -16.63
CA TYR A 29 11.74 -2.55 -15.83
C TYR A 29 11.28 -3.92 -16.35
N THR A 30 11.23 -4.11 -17.65
CA THR A 30 10.89 -5.42 -18.24
C THR A 30 11.94 -6.47 -17.88
N GLU A 31 13.23 -6.19 -18.07
CA GLU A 31 14.33 -7.09 -17.70
C GLU A 31 14.35 -7.39 -16.20
N ASN A 32 14.10 -6.37 -15.37
CA ASN A 32 14.03 -6.52 -13.92
C ASN A 32 12.84 -7.38 -13.49
N GLN A 33 11.68 -7.26 -14.15
CA GLN A 33 10.52 -8.10 -13.89
C GLN A 33 10.76 -9.56 -14.30
N GLU A 34 11.33 -9.79 -15.48
CA GLU A 34 11.73 -11.13 -15.93
C GLU A 34 12.74 -11.76 -14.96
N LYS A 35 13.72 -10.96 -14.52
CA LYS A 35 14.66 -11.37 -13.49
C LYS A 35 13.93 -11.69 -12.19
N SER A 36 13.01 -10.86 -11.69
CA SER A 36 12.32 -11.15 -10.44
C SER A 36 11.45 -12.40 -10.50
N MET A 37 10.85 -12.71 -11.65
CA MET A 37 10.07 -13.95 -11.84
C MET A 37 10.93 -15.21 -11.86
N SER A 38 12.23 -15.10 -12.20
CA SER A 38 13.17 -16.24 -12.16
C SER A 38 13.88 -16.41 -10.82
N HIS A 39 13.72 -15.47 -9.88
CA HIS A 39 14.29 -15.58 -8.55
C HIS A 39 13.36 -16.34 -7.61
N THR A 40 13.89 -17.38 -7.00
CA THR A 40 13.14 -18.28 -6.11
C THR A 40 13.44 -18.08 -4.63
N GLY A 41 14.40 -17.24 -4.28
CA GLY A 41 14.84 -16.99 -2.90
C GLY A 41 14.75 -15.51 -2.50
N VAL A 42 14.85 -15.27 -1.20
CA VAL A 42 14.82 -13.92 -0.62
C VAL A 42 16.12 -13.20 -0.96
N GLN A 43 16.02 -12.10 -1.71
CA GLN A 43 17.16 -11.23 -1.93
C GLN A 43 17.21 -10.12 -0.89
N SER A 44 18.43 -9.72 -0.52
CA SER A 44 18.62 -8.59 0.40
C SER A 44 19.57 -7.54 -0.19
N TYR A 45 19.27 -6.27 0.07
CA TYR A 45 20.17 -5.15 -0.19
C TYR A 45 20.26 -4.28 1.05
N LYS A 46 21.50 -4.01 1.50
CA LYS A 46 21.79 -3.25 2.70
C LYS A 46 22.53 -1.97 2.35
N PHE A 47 22.10 -0.86 2.94
CA PHE A 47 22.74 0.43 2.79
C PHE A 47 22.57 1.27 4.06
N ASN A 48 23.37 2.32 4.20
CA ASN A 48 23.22 3.29 5.28
C ASN A 48 22.52 4.53 4.75
N PHE A 49 21.59 5.05 5.54
CA PHE A 49 20.93 6.32 5.26
C PHE A 49 20.76 7.10 6.55
N ASN A 50 21.17 8.37 6.57
CA ASN A 50 21.13 9.19 7.77
C ASN A 50 21.78 8.51 9.00
N LYS A 51 22.93 7.85 8.80
CA LYS A 51 23.65 7.04 9.80
C LYS A 51 22.88 5.84 10.38
N LYS A 52 21.75 5.49 9.78
CA LYS A 52 20.94 4.34 10.17
C LYS A 52 21.06 3.24 9.14
N GLU A 53 21.00 2.02 9.62
CA GLU A 53 21.08 0.84 8.78
C GLU A 53 19.70 0.56 8.17
N VAL A 54 19.65 0.44 6.84
CA VAL A 54 18.47 0.01 6.10
C VAL A 54 18.77 -1.31 5.41
N THR A 55 17.93 -2.32 5.63
CA THR A 55 17.99 -3.58 4.89
C THR A 55 16.68 -3.80 4.15
N ILE A 56 16.75 -3.91 2.83
CA ILE A 56 15.61 -4.24 1.96
C ILE A 56 15.65 -5.72 1.67
N TYR A 57 14.55 -6.43 1.95
CA TYR A 57 14.32 -7.82 1.61
C TYR A 57 13.26 -7.90 0.51
N GLY A 58 13.57 -8.55 -0.60
CA GLY A 58 12.61 -8.84 -1.66
C GLY A 58 12.02 -10.23 -1.51
N LEU A 59 10.70 -10.29 -1.49
CA LEU A 59 9.93 -11.51 -1.40
C LEU A 59 9.58 -12.00 -2.82
N PRO A 60 9.88 -13.27 -3.17
CA PRO A 60 9.54 -13.88 -4.44
C PRO A 60 8.02 -13.95 -4.62
N GLN A 61 7.55 -13.86 -5.87
CA GLN A 61 6.12 -13.86 -6.19
C GLN A 61 5.59 -15.23 -6.62
N ASN A 62 6.44 -16.10 -7.18
CA ASN A 62 6.04 -17.40 -7.73
C ASN A 62 6.94 -18.52 -7.18
N LEU A 63 6.33 -19.56 -6.62
CA LEU A 63 7.00 -20.74 -6.11
C LEU A 63 6.29 -21.98 -6.62
N ASP A 64 6.69 -22.42 -7.83
CA ASP A 64 6.00 -23.47 -8.58
C ASP A 64 6.36 -24.90 -8.14
N SER A 65 7.25 -25.10 -7.16
CA SER A 65 7.59 -26.45 -6.67
C SER A 65 7.68 -26.55 -5.14
N GLU A 66 7.29 -27.70 -4.59
CA GLU A 66 7.31 -28.00 -3.14
C GLU A 66 8.72 -27.86 -2.53
N LEU A 67 9.77 -28.22 -3.28
CA LEU A 67 11.16 -28.06 -2.83
C LEU A 67 11.52 -26.58 -2.68
N LEU A 68 11.14 -25.76 -3.67
CA LEU A 68 11.36 -24.31 -3.61
C LEU A 68 10.54 -23.67 -2.48
N GLN A 69 9.32 -24.15 -2.24
CA GLN A 69 8.51 -23.69 -1.10
C GLN A 69 9.17 -24.02 0.24
N SER A 70 9.74 -25.22 0.39
CA SER A 70 10.42 -25.63 1.64
C SER A 70 11.67 -24.79 1.91
N GLN A 71 12.50 -24.57 0.88
CA GLN A 71 13.67 -23.70 0.96
C GLN A 71 13.27 -22.25 1.27
N TYR A 72 12.23 -21.76 0.60
CA TYR A 72 11.70 -20.43 0.82
C TYR A 72 11.17 -20.23 2.24
N ILE A 73 10.44 -21.19 2.81
CA ILE A 73 9.97 -21.14 4.19
C ILE A 73 11.15 -21.06 5.16
N GLN A 74 12.24 -21.80 4.89
CA GLN A 74 13.45 -21.70 5.69
C GLN A 74 14.08 -20.30 5.59
N GLU A 75 14.24 -19.76 4.38
CA GLU A 75 14.78 -18.41 4.15
C GLU A 75 13.90 -17.33 4.77
N LEU A 76 12.58 -17.46 4.70
CA LEU A 76 11.62 -16.59 5.39
C LEU A 76 11.77 -16.67 6.90
N SER A 77 11.99 -17.86 7.44
CA SER A 77 12.22 -18.06 8.87
C SER A 77 13.53 -17.39 9.32
N GLU A 78 14.60 -17.52 8.55
CA GLU A 78 15.88 -16.84 8.80
C GLU A 78 15.75 -15.32 8.65
N THR A 79 14.98 -14.86 7.66
CA THR A 79 14.63 -13.45 7.48
C THR A 79 13.82 -12.94 8.67
N ALA A 80 12.88 -13.74 9.17
CA ALA A 80 12.14 -13.49 10.40
C ALA A 80 13.05 -13.56 11.64
N VAL A 81 14.21 -14.21 11.62
CA VAL A 81 15.23 -14.04 12.68
C VAL A 81 15.92 -12.69 12.54
N ASN A 82 16.14 -12.17 11.33
CA ASN A 82 16.69 -10.81 11.18
C ASN A 82 15.71 -9.71 11.61
N VAL A 83 14.40 -9.96 11.53
CA VAL A 83 13.34 -9.15 12.18
C VAL A 83 13.65 -8.94 13.68
N ASP A 84 14.31 -9.87 14.37
CA ASP A 84 14.70 -9.75 15.79
C ASP A 84 15.69 -8.60 16.05
N LYS A 85 16.49 -8.26 15.04
CA LYS A 85 17.57 -7.27 15.18
C LYS A 85 17.10 -5.85 14.89
N SER A 86 15.98 -5.67 14.18
CA SER A 86 15.43 -4.37 13.83
C SER A 86 14.16 -4.06 14.60
N LYS A 87 14.16 -2.95 15.35
CA LYS A 87 12.98 -2.49 16.11
C LYS A 87 11.84 -1.98 15.21
N ASN A 88 12.12 -1.69 13.94
CA ASN A 88 11.17 -1.09 13.00
C ASN A 88 11.17 -1.85 11.68
N ASN A 89 9.98 -2.26 11.25
CA ASN A 89 9.76 -3.06 10.04
C ASN A 89 8.75 -2.36 9.12
N LEU A 90 9.15 -2.02 7.91
CA LEU A 90 8.27 -1.53 6.85
C LEU A 90 7.87 -2.69 5.94
N PHE A 91 6.57 -2.88 5.73
CA PHE A 91 6.02 -3.88 4.83
C PHE A 91 5.33 -3.19 3.66
N GLN A 92 5.63 -3.60 2.42
CA GLN A 92 4.91 -3.16 1.23
C GLN A 92 3.50 -3.76 1.23
N ILE A 93 2.59 -3.09 1.94
CA ILE A 93 1.17 -3.41 2.03
C ILE A 93 0.39 -2.11 1.92
N ASP A 94 -0.66 -2.12 1.10
CA ASP A 94 -1.58 -0.98 0.97
C ASP A 94 -2.21 -0.65 2.33
N PRO A 95 -1.95 0.55 2.90
CA PRO A 95 -2.45 0.91 4.22
C PRO A 95 -3.94 1.30 4.21
N SER A 96 -4.61 1.37 3.06
CA SER A 96 -5.97 1.93 2.89
C SER A 96 -6.99 1.33 3.85
N LEU A 97 -7.04 0.00 3.98
CA LEU A 97 -8.00 -0.67 4.85
C LEU A 97 -7.68 -0.43 6.33
N HIS A 98 -6.40 -0.52 6.71
CA HIS A 98 -5.94 -0.22 8.07
C HIS A 98 -6.31 1.20 8.48
N LEU A 99 -6.03 2.19 7.61
CA LEU A 99 -6.36 3.59 7.85
C LEU A 99 -7.86 3.81 8.02
N PHE A 100 -8.68 3.16 7.19
CA PHE A 100 -10.13 3.22 7.31
C PHE A 100 -10.62 2.67 8.65
N GLU A 101 -10.19 1.47 9.03
CA GLU A 101 -10.59 0.84 10.29
C GLU A 101 -10.09 1.64 11.50
N LYS A 102 -8.83 2.11 11.47
CA LYS A 102 -8.24 3.01 12.48
C LYS A 102 -9.10 4.25 12.70
N ARG A 103 -9.42 4.97 11.63
CA ARG A 103 -10.21 6.21 11.71
C ARG A 103 -11.66 5.95 12.11
N LYS A 104 -12.24 4.80 11.73
CA LYS A 104 -13.57 4.37 12.17
C LYS A 104 -13.62 4.16 13.69
N VAL A 105 -12.63 3.48 14.26
CA VAL A 105 -12.51 3.28 15.71
C VAL A 105 -12.34 4.62 16.43
N ILE A 106 -11.45 5.49 15.94
CA ILE A 106 -11.27 6.85 16.49
C ILE A 106 -12.60 7.63 16.49
N LYS A 107 -13.36 7.58 15.39
CA LYS A 107 -14.69 8.22 15.30
C LYS A 107 -15.69 7.63 16.29
N GLN A 108 -15.68 6.32 16.52
CA GLN A 108 -16.57 5.66 17.48
C GLN A 108 -16.24 6.11 18.92
N ILE A 109 -14.96 6.10 19.28
CA ILE A 109 -14.47 6.58 20.58
C ILE A 109 -14.92 8.02 20.82
N GLN A 110 -14.69 8.91 19.85
CA GLN A 110 -15.07 10.33 19.95
C GLN A 110 -16.57 10.55 20.14
N LYS A 111 -17.42 9.70 19.54
CA LYS A 111 -18.88 9.76 19.71
C LYS A 111 -19.32 9.32 21.11
N GLN A 112 -18.64 8.35 21.72
CA GLN A 112 -18.96 7.85 23.05
C GLN A 112 -18.49 8.79 24.17
N THR A 113 -17.39 9.54 23.97
CA THR A 113 -16.78 10.39 25.01
C THR A 113 -17.37 11.81 25.18
N GLN A 114 -18.56 12.11 24.64
CA GLN A 114 -19.19 13.46 24.73
C GLN A 114 -18.35 14.62 24.17
N PHE A 115 -18.42 14.85 22.86
CA PHE A 115 -18.06 16.14 22.25
C PHE A 115 -19.32 16.89 21.78
N SER A 116 -20.17 17.32 22.72
CA SER A 116 -21.21 18.33 22.45
C SER A 116 -20.56 19.72 22.40
N GLY A 117 -19.81 20.04 21.33
CA GLY A 117 -19.29 21.40 21.14
C GLY A 117 -17.97 21.56 20.38
N HIS A 118 -17.28 20.48 20.02
CA HIS A 118 -16.12 20.55 19.14
C HIS A 118 -16.46 19.94 17.78
N ALA A 119 -16.10 20.63 16.70
CA ALA A 119 -16.47 20.27 15.33
C ALA A 119 -15.96 18.85 15.01
N VAL A 120 -16.88 17.88 15.06
CA VAL A 120 -16.70 16.49 14.60
C VAL A 120 -16.48 16.44 13.08
N ASP A 121 -16.68 17.57 12.40
CA ASP A 121 -16.72 17.73 10.94
C ASP A 121 -15.35 17.65 10.25
N ASP A 122 -14.23 17.69 10.98
CA ASP A 122 -12.91 17.73 10.33
C ASP A 122 -12.43 16.34 9.84
N LEU A 123 -12.93 15.25 10.44
CA LEU A 123 -12.62 13.88 10.00
C LEU A 123 -13.50 13.40 8.83
N SER A 124 -14.51 14.16 8.40
CA SER A 124 -15.24 13.89 7.15
C SER A 124 -14.54 14.47 5.92
N LEU A 125 -13.64 15.44 6.11
CA LEU A 125 -12.90 16.08 5.01
C LEU A 125 -11.64 15.31 4.60
N VAL A 126 -11.10 14.44 5.47
CA VAL A 126 -9.91 13.64 5.15
C VAL A 126 -10.32 12.30 4.52
N ASN A 127 -9.86 12.04 3.29
CA ASN A 127 -10.08 10.74 2.63
C ASN A 127 -9.55 9.60 3.54
N PRO A 128 -10.40 8.68 4.03
CA PRO A 128 -10.08 7.69 5.06
C PRO A 128 -9.04 6.65 4.62
N THR A 129 -8.74 6.58 3.33
CA THR A 129 -7.84 5.59 2.73
C THR A 129 -6.48 6.18 2.38
N ILE A 130 -6.32 7.50 2.44
CA ILE A 130 -5.07 8.19 2.12
C ILE A 130 -4.47 8.74 3.42
N PRO A 131 -3.21 8.39 3.75
CA PRO A 131 -2.56 8.86 4.97
C PRO A 131 -2.39 10.38 4.95
N SER A 132 -2.68 11.04 6.07
CA SER A 132 -2.49 12.50 6.18
C SER A 132 -1.06 12.88 6.57
N ASN A 133 -0.33 11.93 7.17
CA ASN A 133 1.04 12.06 7.64
C ASN A 133 1.69 10.68 7.78
N ILE A 134 3.02 10.64 7.95
CA ILE A 134 3.82 9.41 7.98
C ILE A 134 3.50 8.50 9.18
N PHE A 135 3.06 9.05 10.32
CA PHE A 135 2.78 8.27 11.54
C PHE A 135 1.48 7.46 11.43
N GLU A 136 0.59 7.82 10.52
CA GLU A 136 -0.62 7.03 10.29
C GLU A 136 -0.34 5.66 9.67
N LEU A 137 0.83 5.48 9.07
CA LEU A 137 1.31 4.21 8.53
C LEU A 137 1.76 3.23 9.62
N ASP A 138 1.98 3.72 10.86
CA ASP A 138 2.29 2.86 11.99
C ASP A 138 1.06 1.98 12.29
N MET A 139 1.27 0.67 12.27
CA MET A 139 0.28 -0.30 12.69
C MET A 139 0.17 -0.25 14.22
N GLU A 140 -1.04 -0.02 14.70
CA GLU A 140 -1.35 0.07 16.13
C GLU A 140 -2.00 -1.24 16.57
N PRO A 141 -1.28 -2.13 17.31
CA PRO A 141 -1.78 -3.46 17.66
C PRO A 141 -3.08 -3.41 18.46
N TYR A 142 -3.28 -2.39 19.30
CA TYR A 142 -4.51 -2.20 20.09
C TYR A 142 -5.76 -1.99 19.23
N LEU A 143 -5.63 -1.55 17.97
CA LEU A 143 -6.78 -1.46 17.05
C LEU A 143 -7.28 -2.85 16.64
N LEU A 144 -6.41 -3.86 16.63
CA LEU A 144 -6.81 -5.25 16.42
C LEU A 144 -7.68 -5.74 17.59
N GLU A 145 -7.38 -5.31 18.80
CA GLU A 145 -8.09 -5.67 20.04
C GLU A 145 -9.41 -4.89 20.23
N LEU A 146 -9.43 -3.59 19.90
CA LEU A 146 -10.60 -2.72 20.02
C LEU A 146 -11.82 -3.16 19.19
N THR A 147 -11.59 -3.90 18.10
CA THR A 147 -12.71 -4.45 17.31
C THR A 147 -13.42 -5.63 17.98
N ARG A 148 -12.88 -6.13 19.11
CA ARG A 148 -13.41 -7.22 19.93
C ARG A 148 -13.93 -6.75 21.29
N ALA A 149 -13.56 -5.53 21.71
CA ALA A 149 -13.90 -4.93 22.99
C ALA A 149 -15.41 -4.76 23.16
N LYS A 150 -15.95 -5.15 24.34
CA LYS A 150 -17.30 -4.73 24.74
C LYS A 150 -17.26 -3.23 25.09
N GLU A 151 -18.41 -2.56 25.13
CA GLU A 151 -18.47 -1.11 25.43
C GLU A 151 -17.71 -0.70 26.71
N GLU A 152 -17.64 -1.61 27.68
CA GLU A 152 -16.92 -1.44 28.96
C GLU A 152 -15.39 -1.43 28.79
N ASP A 153 -14.83 -2.18 27.83
CA ASP A 153 -13.38 -2.28 27.57
C ASP A 153 -12.85 -1.08 26.74
N ILE A 154 -13.75 -0.39 26.02
CA ILE A 154 -13.41 0.76 25.16
C ILE A 154 -12.93 1.96 25.98
N GLN A 155 -13.43 2.15 27.21
CA GLN A 155 -13.01 3.24 28.11
C GLN A 155 -11.61 3.03 28.69
N GLU A 156 -11.23 1.79 28.99
CA GLU A 156 -9.87 1.47 29.45
C GLU A 156 -8.84 1.63 28.33
N LEU A 157 -9.17 1.15 27.12
CA LEU A 157 -8.35 1.32 25.93
C LEU A 157 -8.23 2.80 25.50
N TYR A 158 -9.26 3.61 25.73
CA TYR A 158 -9.21 5.05 25.52
C TYR A 158 -8.17 5.74 26.42
N GLU A 159 -8.09 5.38 27.70
CA GLU A 159 -7.09 5.95 28.60
C GLU A 159 -5.66 5.51 28.20
N ILE A 160 -5.47 4.32 27.62
CA ILE A 160 -4.18 3.88 27.06
C ILE A 160 -3.78 4.74 25.85
N ILE A 161 -4.71 4.97 24.91
CA ILE A 161 -4.49 5.78 23.69
C ILE A 161 -4.22 7.24 24.06
N LYS A 162 -5.04 7.80 24.95
CA LYS A 162 -4.99 9.21 25.37
C LYS A 162 -3.70 9.55 26.12
N ASN A 163 -3.21 8.64 26.95
CA ASN A 163 -2.01 8.87 27.75
C ASN A 163 -0.72 8.51 27.00
N LYS A 164 -0.81 8.02 25.74
CA LYS A 164 0.32 7.40 25.02
C LYS A 164 1.05 6.39 25.92
N ASP A 165 0.27 5.66 26.73
CA ASP A 165 0.81 4.77 27.74
C ASP A 165 1.19 3.44 27.08
N TYR A 166 2.22 3.54 26.23
CA TYR A 166 2.79 2.43 25.49
C TYR A 166 3.29 1.33 26.43
N GLU A 167 3.53 1.61 27.72
CA GLU A 167 3.86 0.59 28.72
C GLU A 167 2.66 -0.33 29.03
N LYS A 168 1.42 0.17 29.04
CA LYS A 168 0.22 -0.68 29.24
C LYS A 168 -0.17 -1.47 27.99
N ALA A 169 0.00 -0.89 26.80
CA ALA A 169 -0.10 -1.64 25.54
C ALA A 169 1.03 -2.68 25.41
N LYS A 170 2.21 -2.35 25.93
CA LYS A 170 3.35 -3.25 26.07
C LYS A 170 3.12 -4.30 27.16
N GLU A 171 2.31 -4.09 28.20
CA GLU A 171 1.90 -5.17 29.13
C GLU A 171 1.03 -6.24 28.43
N THR A 172 0.08 -5.83 27.57
CA THR A 172 -0.66 -6.76 26.69
C THR A 172 0.25 -7.42 25.65
N HIS A 173 1.35 -6.75 25.26
CA HIS A 173 2.39 -7.26 24.35
C HIS A 173 3.50 -8.08 25.06
N GLU A 174 3.73 -7.88 26.35
CA GLU A 174 4.68 -8.57 27.22
C GLU A 174 4.09 -9.91 27.68
N PHE A 175 2.76 -10.03 27.68
CA PHE A 175 2.08 -11.33 27.67
C PHE A 175 2.57 -12.23 26.52
N PHE A 176 2.90 -11.67 25.36
CA PHE A 176 3.45 -12.41 24.21
C PHE A 176 4.98 -12.55 24.25
N ASN A 177 5.71 -11.57 24.77
CA ASN A 177 7.18 -11.53 24.69
C ASN A 177 7.94 -12.31 25.78
N GLY A 178 7.25 -12.98 26.72
CA GLY A 178 7.89 -13.68 27.83
C GLY A 178 8.08 -15.19 27.72
N ARG A 179 7.43 -15.90 26.77
CA ARG A 179 7.39 -17.39 26.75
C ARG A 179 7.28 -18.00 25.34
N ASN A 180 8.10 -17.51 24.41
CA ASN A 180 7.92 -17.65 22.96
C ASN A 180 8.14 -19.05 22.31
N GLN A 181 8.08 -20.15 23.07
CA GLN A 181 7.88 -21.50 22.51
C GLN A 181 6.83 -22.28 23.30
N GLU A 182 6.90 -22.25 24.64
CA GLU A 182 5.95 -22.98 25.49
C GLU A 182 4.50 -22.48 25.37
N ILE A 183 4.24 -21.17 25.17
CA ILE A 183 2.86 -20.67 25.01
C ILE A 183 2.25 -21.12 23.68
N LEU A 184 3.00 -21.09 22.57
CA LEU A 184 2.50 -21.55 21.26
C LEU A 184 2.30 -23.08 21.20
N GLU A 185 2.85 -23.81 22.16
CA GLU A 185 2.61 -25.24 22.35
C GLU A 185 1.34 -25.52 23.19
N THR A 186 0.78 -24.51 23.88
CA THR A 186 -0.50 -24.63 24.57
C THR A 186 -1.68 -24.41 23.63
N GLU A 187 -2.80 -25.08 23.90
CA GLU A 187 -4.05 -24.91 23.14
C GLU A 187 -4.55 -23.45 23.16
N GLU A 188 -4.36 -22.75 24.27
CA GLU A 188 -4.72 -21.33 24.40
C GLU A 188 -3.83 -20.41 23.55
N GLY A 189 -2.51 -20.63 23.54
CA GLY A 189 -1.60 -19.86 22.69
C GLY A 189 -1.78 -20.14 21.19
N GLN A 190 -2.09 -21.38 20.80
CA GLN A 190 -2.45 -21.72 19.42
C GLN A 190 -3.72 -20.98 18.99
N LYS A 191 -4.75 -20.98 19.83
CA LYS A 191 -5.99 -20.26 19.57
C LYS A 191 -5.77 -18.75 19.41
N MET A 192 -4.96 -18.15 20.29
CA MET A 192 -4.61 -16.72 20.20
C MET A 192 -3.84 -16.40 18.92
N TYR A 193 -2.92 -17.28 18.51
CA TYR A 193 -2.17 -17.14 17.26
C TYR A 193 -3.09 -17.20 16.03
N GLU A 194 -3.99 -18.18 15.97
CA GLU A 194 -4.99 -18.31 14.90
C GLU A 194 -5.90 -17.08 14.82
N GLU A 195 -6.36 -16.61 15.98
CA GLU A 195 -7.18 -15.41 16.09
C GLU A 195 -6.45 -14.14 15.62
N LEU A 196 -5.16 -13.98 15.95
CA LEU A 196 -4.34 -12.87 15.47
C LEU A 196 -4.16 -12.93 13.95
N CYS A 197 -3.85 -14.11 13.40
CA CYS A 197 -3.74 -14.35 11.96
C CYS A 197 -5.04 -13.98 11.24
N GLN A 198 -6.19 -14.46 11.71
CA GLN A 198 -7.50 -14.13 11.15
C GLN A 198 -7.78 -12.63 11.18
N THR A 199 -7.39 -11.94 12.26
CA THR A 199 -7.63 -10.50 12.40
C THR A 199 -6.78 -9.71 11.41
N ILE A 200 -5.49 -10.04 11.29
CA ILE A 200 -4.59 -9.41 10.32
C ILE A 200 -5.09 -9.68 8.89
N GLN A 201 -5.49 -10.92 8.60
CA GLN A 201 -6.02 -11.31 7.30
C GLN A 201 -7.24 -10.46 6.90
N GLN A 202 -8.18 -10.25 7.82
CA GLN A 202 -9.38 -9.45 7.56
C GLN A 202 -9.10 -7.95 7.53
N LYS A 203 -8.31 -7.43 8.48
CA LYS A 203 -8.17 -5.98 8.74
C LYS A 203 -7.01 -5.32 8.00
N ILE A 204 -6.01 -6.09 7.58
CA ILE A 204 -4.87 -5.59 6.82
C ILE A 204 -4.98 -6.00 5.36
N PHE A 205 -5.35 -7.25 5.07
CA PHE A 205 -5.38 -7.79 3.71
C PHE A 205 -6.76 -7.83 3.05
N ASN A 206 -7.84 -7.52 3.78
CA ASN A 206 -9.23 -7.66 3.32
C ASN A 206 -9.56 -9.08 2.80
N LYS A 207 -8.87 -10.09 3.32
CA LYS A 207 -9.00 -11.47 2.88
C LYS A 207 -10.00 -12.21 3.74
N LYS A 208 -10.70 -13.17 3.13
CA LYS A 208 -11.57 -14.08 3.88
C LYS A 208 -10.72 -15.07 4.69
N PRO A 209 -11.18 -15.53 5.87
CA PRO A 209 -10.41 -16.42 6.77
C PRO A 209 -9.95 -17.74 6.14
N ASP A 210 -10.63 -18.20 5.10
CA ASP A 210 -10.39 -19.46 4.39
C ASP A 210 -9.31 -19.35 3.30
N GLN A 211 -8.75 -18.16 3.05
CA GLN A 211 -7.67 -17.98 2.09
C GLN A 211 -6.30 -18.32 2.71
N PRO A 212 -5.37 -18.91 1.95
CA PRO A 212 -4.03 -19.20 2.45
C PRO A 212 -3.31 -17.91 2.85
N TYR A 213 -2.52 -18.01 3.91
CA TYR A 213 -1.69 -16.94 4.41
C TYR A 213 -0.64 -16.57 3.37
N ASN A 214 -0.43 -15.26 3.17
CA ASN A 214 0.69 -14.78 2.38
C ASN A 214 1.90 -14.55 3.30
N ASP A 215 3.08 -14.50 2.70
CA ASP A 215 4.35 -14.39 3.43
C ASP A 215 4.43 -13.12 4.28
N TYR A 216 3.85 -12.03 3.76
CA TYR A 216 3.68 -10.78 4.49
C TYR A 216 2.92 -10.96 5.81
N MET A 217 1.85 -11.75 5.83
CA MET A 217 1.08 -12.00 7.05
C MET A 217 1.93 -12.73 8.08
N THR A 218 2.67 -13.76 7.68
CA THR A 218 3.58 -14.50 8.57
C THR A 218 4.63 -13.57 9.17
N LEU A 219 5.27 -12.73 8.35
CA LEU A 219 6.30 -11.79 8.82
C LEU A 219 5.72 -10.70 9.73
N ILE A 220 4.50 -10.22 9.49
CA ILE A 220 3.80 -9.28 10.37
C ILE A 220 3.54 -9.93 11.72
N VAL A 221 2.93 -11.11 11.74
CA VAL A 221 2.61 -11.82 12.99
C VAL A 221 3.88 -12.03 13.81
N LEU A 222 4.94 -12.53 13.19
CA LEU A 222 6.23 -12.73 13.87
C LEU A 222 6.85 -11.41 14.35
N SER A 223 6.69 -10.32 13.60
CA SER A 223 7.14 -8.99 14.03
C SER A 223 6.37 -8.49 15.25
N LEU A 224 5.05 -8.64 15.26
CA LEU A 224 4.20 -8.25 16.40
C LEU A 224 4.54 -9.07 17.64
N LEU A 225 4.67 -10.39 17.50
CA LEU A 225 5.01 -11.29 18.61
C LEU A 225 6.36 -10.98 19.26
N ARG A 226 7.22 -10.23 18.58
CA ARG A 226 8.53 -9.78 19.07
C ARG A 226 8.54 -8.32 19.54
N GLY A 227 7.40 -7.65 19.54
CA GLY A 227 7.30 -6.25 19.93
C GLY A 227 7.90 -5.26 18.94
N ASN A 228 8.13 -5.67 17.69
CA ASN A 228 8.63 -4.76 16.68
C ASN A 228 7.55 -3.79 16.21
N LYS A 229 7.97 -2.57 15.91
CA LYS A 229 7.11 -1.58 15.27
C LYS A 229 6.86 -1.99 13.82
N ILE A 230 5.60 -2.01 13.41
CA ILE A 230 5.19 -2.33 12.06
C ILE A 230 4.71 -1.08 11.35
N ILE A 231 5.22 -0.85 10.16
CA ILE A 231 4.86 0.26 9.26
C ILE A 231 4.30 -0.36 7.98
N LEU A 232 3.07 0.01 7.62
CA LEU A 232 2.43 -0.41 6.36
C LEU A 232 2.72 0.65 5.31
N GLY A 233 3.48 0.30 4.29
CA GLY A 233 4.08 1.28 3.38
C GLY A 233 4.02 0.86 1.92
N ASP A 234 2.83 0.76 1.33
CA ASP A 234 2.66 0.75 -0.13
C ASP A 234 1.81 1.95 -0.58
N VAL A 235 1.82 2.24 -1.88
CA VAL A 235 1.01 3.32 -2.46
C VAL A 235 -0.47 2.97 -2.26
N PRO A 236 -1.27 3.80 -1.57
CA PRO A 236 -2.70 3.52 -1.41
C PRO A 236 -3.37 3.38 -2.78
N GLN A 237 -4.11 2.29 -3.03
CA GLN A 237 -4.62 1.98 -4.37
C GLN A 237 -5.45 3.13 -4.98
N LEU A 238 -6.33 3.75 -4.18
CA LEU A 238 -7.13 4.89 -4.65
C LEU A 238 -6.25 6.08 -5.02
N TYR A 239 -5.25 6.38 -4.19
CA TYR A 239 -4.28 7.43 -4.49
C TYR A 239 -3.51 7.11 -5.77
N PHE A 240 -3.08 5.86 -5.95
CA PHE A 240 -2.35 5.43 -7.13
C PHE A 240 -3.18 5.58 -8.40
N ARG A 241 -4.48 5.25 -8.35
CA ARG A 241 -5.42 5.49 -9.46
C ARG A 241 -5.49 6.97 -9.84
N LEU A 242 -5.65 7.84 -8.85
CA LEU A 242 -5.75 9.28 -9.07
C LEU A 242 -4.45 9.84 -9.64
N LEU A 243 -3.31 9.38 -9.12
CA LEU A 243 -2.00 9.74 -9.60
C LEU A 243 -1.84 9.37 -11.07
N LEU A 244 -2.13 8.13 -11.45
CA LEU A 244 -2.07 7.67 -12.84
C LEU A 244 -3.05 8.43 -13.74
N ALA A 245 -4.30 8.60 -13.32
CA ALA A 245 -5.33 9.30 -14.10
C ALA A 245 -4.97 10.78 -14.36
N SER A 246 -4.26 11.41 -13.42
CA SER A 246 -3.78 12.80 -13.56
C SER A 246 -2.59 12.95 -14.50
N LYS A 247 -1.79 11.89 -14.69
CA LYS A 247 -0.52 11.94 -15.45
C LYS A 247 -0.63 11.33 -16.84
N ILE A 248 -1.54 10.38 -17.03
CA ILE A 248 -1.72 9.63 -18.27
C ILE A 248 -2.92 10.22 -19.00
N ASP A 249 -2.73 10.64 -20.24
CA ASP A 249 -3.83 11.07 -21.09
C ASP A 249 -4.71 9.86 -21.49
N LEU A 250 -6.01 10.11 -21.72
CA LEU A 250 -6.93 9.03 -22.04
C LEU A 250 -6.58 8.28 -23.34
N PRO A 251 -6.12 8.94 -24.43
CA PRO A 251 -5.68 8.24 -25.63
C PRO A 251 -4.57 7.22 -25.36
N TYR A 252 -3.54 7.59 -24.61
CA TYR A 252 -2.42 6.73 -24.29
C TYR A 252 -2.82 5.60 -23.33
N LEU A 253 -3.68 5.88 -22.35
CA LEU A 253 -4.21 4.84 -21.46
C LEU A 253 -5.01 3.77 -22.25
N ARG A 254 -5.78 4.19 -23.27
CA ARG A 254 -6.48 3.26 -24.18
C ARG A 254 -5.50 2.45 -25.04
N GLU A 255 -4.36 3.01 -25.42
CA GLU A 255 -3.29 2.28 -26.12
C GLU A 255 -2.64 1.23 -25.21
N ILE A 256 -2.31 1.59 -23.96
CA ILE A 256 -1.79 0.66 -22.96
C ILE A 256 -2.73 -0.52 -22.79
N PHE A 257 -4.03 -0.24 -22.58
CA PHE A 257 -5.05 -1.28 -22.45
C PHE A 257 -5.07 -2.24 -23.64
N LYS A 258 -5.04 -1.72 -24.88
CA LYS A 258 -5.02 -2.56 -26.09
C LYS A 258 -3.77 -3.40 -26.18
N GLN A 259 -2.59 -2.83 -25.89
CA GLN A 259 -1.32 -3.56 -25.92
C GLN A 259 -1.30 -4.70 -24.90
N MET A 260 -1.83 -4.46 -23.70
CA MET A 260 -1.96 -5.51 -22.67
C MET A 260 -2.85 -6.65 -23.13
N LEU A 261 -4.04 -6.35 -23.69
CA LEU A 261 -4.94 -7.39 -24.18
C LEU A 261 -4.34 -8.20 -25.34
N GLN A 262 -3.63 -7.52 -26.24
CA GLN A 262 -2.95 -8.18 -27.35
C GLN A 262 -1.86 -9.12 -26.84
N PHE A 263 -1.01 -8.65 -25.91
CA PHE A 263 0.02 -9.48 -25.29
C PHE A 263 -0.58 -10.68 -24.55
N GLN A 264 -1.66 -10.47 -23.81
CA GLN A 264 -2.36 -11.54 -23.11
C GLN A 264 -2.88 -12.61 -24.09
N LYS A 265 -3.49 -12.18 -25.20
CA LYS A 265 -3.97 -13.07 -26.26
C LYS A 265 -2.82 -13.85 -26.90
N ASP A 266 -1.73 -13.16 -27.24
CA ASP A 266 -0.60 -13.74 -27.97
C ASP A 266 0.19 -14.76 -27.12
N ASN A 267 0.12 -14.64 -25.78
CA ASN A 267 0.83 -15.51 -24.84
C ASN A 267 -0.10 -16.46 -24.06
N ASP A 268 -1.37 -16.55 -24.43
CA ASP A 268 -2.38 -17.40 -23.77
C ASP A 268 -2.44 -17.26 -22.23
N ILE A 269 -2.27 -16.03 -21.74
CA ILE A 269 -2.24 -15.76 -20.29
C ILE A 269 -3.68 -15.63 -19.78
N GLN A 270 -4.10 -16.51 -18.86
CA GLN A 270 -5.47 -16.50 -18.34
C GLN A 270 -5.75 -15.35 -17.34
N GLN A 271 -4.74 -14.89 -16.60
CA GLN A 271 -4.89 -13.84 -15.59
C GLN A 271 -4.20 -12.54 -16.01
N VAL A 272 -4.89 -11.41 -15.81
CA VAL A 272 -4.41 -10.07 -16.23
C VAL A 272 -3.57 -9.39 -15.16
N GLU A 273 -3.73 -9.84 -13.91
CA GLU A 273 -3.06 -9.26 -12.77
C GLU A 273 -1.54 -9.32 -12.98
N GLY A 274 -0.87 -8.18 -12.87
CA GLY A 274 0.57 -8.09 -13.07
C GLY A 274 1.06 -8.03 -14.52
N ILE A 275 0.24 -8.28 -15.57
CA ILE A 275 0.69 -8.13 -16.98
C ILE A 275 1.18 -6.71 -17.26
N TYR A 276 0.48 -5.71 -16.68
CA TYR A 276 0.87 -4.31 -16.82
C TYR A 276 2.27 -4.01 -16.24
N ASN A 277 2.72 -4.76 -15.23
CA ASN A 277 4.05 -4.61 -14.66
C ASN A 277 5.13 -5.09 -15.62
N ILE A 278 4.86 -6.14 -16.40
CA ILE A 278 5.80 -6.67 -17.39
C ILE A 278 5.96 -5.70 -18.57
N LEU A 279 4.83 -5.25 -19.13
CA LEU A 279 4.83 -4.43 -20.35
C LEU A 279 5.13 -2.96 -20.11
N MET A 280 4.68 -2.44 -18.96
CA MET A 280 4.62 -1.01 -18.67
C MET A 280 5.14 -0.74 -17.26
N GLY A 281 6.12 -1.51 -16.78
CA GLY A 281 6.69 -1.35 -15.44
C GLY A 281 7.20 0.06 -15.16
N GLN A 282 7.74 0.76 -16.17
CA GLN A 282 8.09 2.17 -16.00
C GLN A 282 6.90 3.06 -15.62
N ILE A 283 5.69 2.74 -16.09
CA ILE A 283 4.47 3.53 -15.82
C ILE A 283 3.89 3.15 -14.46
N PHE A 284 3.88 1.85 -14.14
CA PHE A 284 3.14 1.33 -12.99
C PHE A 284 4.02 1.02 -11.77
N GLN A 285 5.27 0.59 -11.95
CA GLN A 285 6.19 0.29 -10.85
C GLN A 285 7.01 1.51 -10.42
N GLN A 286 7.46 2.34 -11.35
CA GLN A 286 8.26 3.53 -11.01
C GLN A 286 7.61 4.40 -9.91
N PRO A 287 6.30 4.74 -9.94
CA PRO A 287 5.69 5.52 -8.86
C PRO A 287 5.75 4.81 -7.50
N VAL A 288 5.61 3.48 -7.52
CA VAL A 288 5.70 2.63 -6.31
C VAL A 288 7.12 2.65 -5.76
N ASP A 289 8.14 2.51 -6.60
CA ASP A 289 9.55 2.54 -6.17
C ASP A 289 9.92 3.87 -5.52
N PHE A 290 9.46 4.99 -6.10
CA PHE A 290 9.70 6.33 -5.55
C PHE A 290 8.94 6.57 -4.25
N TYR A 291 7.70 6.10 -4.16
CA TYR A 291 6.92 6.17 -2.93
C TYR A 291 7.58 5.36 -1.81
N LEU A 292 7.97 4.11 -2.10
CA LEU A 292 8.69 3.24 -1.15
C LEU A 292 9.99 3.88 -0.67
N TYR A 293 10.82 4.40 -1.59
CA TYR A 293 12.06 5.06 -1.19
C TYR A 293 11.81 6.33 -0.37
N TYR A 294 10.77 7.10 -0.69
CA TYR A 294 10.34 8.22 0.13
C TYR A 294 9.97 7.78 1.55
N LEU A 295 9.16 6.71 1.70
CA LEU A 295 8.81 6.18 3.02
C LEU A 295 10.04 5.73 3.80
N ILE A 296 10.96 5.00 3.18
CA ILE A 296 12.23 4.58 3.80
C ILE A 296 13.01 5.79 4.31
N GLN A 297 13.13 6.83 3.48
CA GLN A 297 13.77 8.09 3.85
C GLN A 297 13.06 8.76 5.04
N GLN A 298 11.74 8.88 5.03
CA GLN A 298 11.00 9.53 6.13
C GLN A 298 11.10 8.74 7.44
N GLN A 299 11.02 7.41 7.38
CA GLN A 299 11.11 6.56 8.57
C GLN A 299 12.50 6.64 9.20
N THR A 300 13.57 6.66 8.39
CA THR A 300 14.94 6.84 8.88
C THR A 300 15.23 8.24 9.41
N PHE A 301 14.40 9.26 9.12
CA PHE A 301 14.54 10.56 9.80
C PHE A 301 13.96 10.60 11.21
N ARG A 302 13.16 9.61 11.63
CA ARG A 302 12.54 9.59 12.96
C ARG A 302 13.53 9.17 14.03
N ASP A 303 13.56 9.87 15.16
CA ASP A 303 14.53 9.60 16.24
C ASP A 303 14.35 8.21 16.90
N ASP A 304 13.15 7.62 16.84
CA ASP A 304 12.83 6.29 17.39
C ASP A 304 13.30 5.11 16.50
N VAL A 305 14.01 5.40 15.41
CA VAL A 305 14.46 4.40 14.43
C VAL A 305 15.98 4.33 14.40
N ASP A 306 16.57 3.27 14.95
CA ASP A 306 18.02 2.99 14.86
C ASP A 306 18.38 2.20 13.59
N SER A 307 17.51 1.26 13.22
CA SER A 307 17.59 0.42 12.03
C SER A 307 16.19 0.19 11.46
N LEU A 308 16.12 -0.04 10.14
CA LEU A 308 14.88 -0.29 9.41
C LEU A 308 15.04 -1.52 8.52
N SER A 309 14.16 -2.51 8.70
CA SER A 309 14.00 -3.61 7.76
C SER A 309 12.79 -3.34 6.86
N CYS A 310 12.97 -3.43 5.54
CA CYS A 310 11.93 -3.19 4.55
C CYS A 310 11.64 -4.48 3.78
N TYR A 311 10.40 -4.95 3.81
CA TYR A 311 9.93 -6.13 3.09
C TYR A 311 9.12 -5.68 1.89
N VAL A 312 9.62 -5.93 0.69
CA VAL A 312 9.03 -5.49 -0.58
C VAL A 312 8.93 -6.67 -1.55
N SER A 313 8.17 -6.55 -2.62
CA SER A 313 8.18 -7.53 -3.70
C SER A 313 9.54 -7.51 -4.40
N GLN A 314 10.01 -8.68 -4.82
CA GLN A 314 11.32 -8.90 -5.42
C GLN A 314 11.70 -7.89 -6.53
N GLN A 315 10.73 -7.52 -7.37
CA GLN A 315 10.90 -6.54 -8.44
C GLN A 315 11.31 -5.13 -7.97
N HIS A 316 11.11 -4.77 -6.70
CA HIS A 316 11.43 -3.42 -6.20
C HIS A 316 12.86 -3.28 -5.67
N ILE A 317 13.61 -4.38 -5.46
CA ILE A 317 14.97 -4.29 -4.90
C ILE A 317 15.91 -3.46 -5.77
N GLU A 318 16.06 -3.83 -7.05
CA GLU A 318 17.05 -3.20 -7.92
C GLU A 318 16.71 -1.72 -8.20
N PRO A 319 15.43 -1.33 -8.45
CA PRO A 319 15.04 0.08 -8.46
C PRO A 319 15.41 0.82 -7.19
N LEU A 320 15.04 0.31 -6.01
CA LEU A 320 15.36 0.97 -4.72
C LEU A 320 16.87 1.09 -4.49
N LYS A 321 17.65 0.08 -4.88
CA LYS A 321 19.10 0.14 -4.88
C LYS A 321 19.62 1.26 -5.77
N ILE A 322 19.17 1.35 -7.02
CA ILE A 322 19.57 2.43 -7.95
C ILE A 322 19.23 3.81 -7.37
N ILE A 323 18.02 3.98 -6.84
CA ILE A 323 17.57 5.23 -6.24
C ILE A 323 18.47 5.60 -5.03
N SER A 324 18.73 4.63 -4.13
CA SER A 324 19.56 4.85 -2.95
C SER A 324 21.01 5.23 -3.30
N GLN A 325 21.58 4.61 -4.33
CA GLN A 325 22.94 4.90 -4.79
C GLN A 325 23.02 6.26 -5.49
N TYR A 326 21.98 6.64 -6.23
CA TYR A 326 21.94 7.90 -6.97
C TYR A 326 21.80 9.12 -6.05
N TYR A 327 20.90 9.06 -5.08
CA TYR A 327 20.66 10.18 -4.15
C TYR A 327 21.54 10.13 -2.90
N GLY A 328 22.16 8.98 -2.60
CA GLY A 328 23.03 8.78 -1.44
C GLY A 328 22.32 9.06 -0.11
N GLU A 329 23.12 9.34 0.92
CA GLU A 329 22.63 9.66 2.28
C GLU A 329 21.83 10.98 2.36
N GLU A 330 21.90 11.82 1.32
CA GLU A 330 21.06 13.00 1.27
C GLU A 330 19.59 12.68 0.93
N GLY A 331 19.34 11.59 0.22
CA GLY A 331 18.01 11.31 -0.33
C GLY A 331 17.52 12.45 -1.23
N PHE A 332 16.24 12.44 -1.55
CA PHE A 332 15.69 13.35 -2.58
C PHE A 332 14.63 14.33 -2.05
N CYS A 333 14.10 14.11 -0.84
CA CYS A 333 13.00 14.91 -0.28
C CYS A 333 13.16 15.25 1.21
N LYS A 334 14.29 15.85 1.63
CA LYS A 334 14.51 16.17 3.06
C LYS A 334 13.56 17.23 3.64
N THR A 335 13.15 18.21 2.84
CA THR A 335 12.43 19.41 3.32
C THR A 335 10.96 19.42 2.96
N GLU A 336 10.49 18.40 2.27
CA GLU A 336 9.12 18.32 1.76
C GLU A 336 8.24 17.56 2.75
N THR A 337 7.09 18.13 3.08
CA THR A 337 6.14 17.44 3.97
C THR A 337 5.50 16.25 3.26
N PHE A 338 5.01 15.28 4.03
CA PHE A 338 4.29 14.13 3.50
C PHE A 338 3.12 14.52 2.59
N GLN A 339 2.39 15.57 2.97
CA GLN A 339 1.27 16.09 2.18
C GLN A 339 1.72 16.74 0.88
N GLN A 340 2.84 17.46 0.89
CA GLN A 340 3.42 18.06 -0.33
C GLN A 340 3.86 16.97 -1.31
N PHE A 341 4.53 15.93 -0.81
CA PHE A 341 4.95 14.80 -1.63
C PHE A 341 3.76 14.08 -2.28
N MET A 342 2.69 13.89 -1.50
CA MET A 342 1.46 13.24 -1.93
C MET A 342 0.55 14.12 -2.80
N GLN A 343 0.88 15.40 -2.99
CA GLN A 343 -0.02 16.32 -3.69
C GLN A 343 -0.20 15.95 -5.17
N ILE A 344 -1.44 15.69 -5.57
CA ILE A 344 -1.80 15.53 -6.98
C ILE A 344 -2.04 16.92 -7.56
N HIS A 345 -1.16 17.37 -8.46
CA HIS A 345 -1.35 18.64 -9.17
C HIS A 345 -2.60 18.55 -10.05
N LYS A 346 -3.61 19.37 -9.73
CA LYS A 346 -4.82 19.48 -10.55
C LYS A 346 -4.45 20.02 -11.92
N ALA A 347 -4.99 19.42 -12.98
CA ALA A 347 -4.97 20.04 -14.30
C ALA A 347 -5.72 21.38 -14.22
N ASP A 348 -5.26 22.40 -14.96
CA ASP A 348 -5.73 23.78 -14.88
C ASP A 348 -7.26 23.87 -14.74
N SER A 349 -7.70 24.55 -13.67
CA SER A 349 -9.05 24.61 -13.12
C SER A 349 -10.07 25.38 -13.98
N SER A 350 -9.86 25.49 -15.29
CA SER A 350 -10.74 26.24 -16.20
C SER A 350 -11.92 25.45 -16.76
N GLN A 351 -12.14 24.19 -16.34
CA GLN A 351 -13.29 23.39 -16.79
C GLN A 351 -14.13 22.90 -15.61
N THR A 352 -15.18 23.66 -15.31
CA THR A 352 -16.17 23.46 -14.23
C THR A 352 -17.33 22.54 -14.62
N SER A 353 -17.09 21.47 -15.37
CA SER A 353 -18.14 20.47 -15.65
C SER A 353 -17.52 19.09 -15.84
N TYR A 354 -17.93 18.13 -14.99
CA TYR A 354 -17.91 16.69 -15.24
C TYR A 354 -16.87 16.22 -16.24
N ASP A 355 -15.62 16.02 -15.80
CA ASP A 355 -14.61 15.51 -16.72
C ASP A 355 -14.89 14.03 -17.00
N ALA A 356 -15.75 13.77 -17.99
CA ALA A 356 -16.11 12.44 -18.46
C ALA A 356 -14.85 11.64 -18.84
N GLU A 357 -13.77 12.34 -19.23
CA GLU A 357 -12.46 11.76 -19.43
C GLU A 357 -11.90 11.15 -18.13
N ALA A 358 -11.96 11.87 -17.00
CA ALA A 358 -11.48 11.35 -15.72
C ALA A 358 -12.28 10.10 -15.29
N ILE A 359 -13.61 10.13 -15.42
CA ILE A 359 -14.46 8.96 -15.13
C ILE A 359 -14.07 7.77 -16.02
N GLU A 360 -13.84 8.01 -17.31
CA GLU A 360 -13.43 6.97 -18.24
C GLU A 360 -12.04 6.41 -17.93
N LYS A 361 -11.07 7.26 -17.55
CA LYS A 361 -9.73 6.82 -17.10
C LYS A 361 -9.83 5.90 -15.88
N HIS A 362 -10.64 6.26 -14.90
CA HIS A 362 -10.84 5.43 -13.71
C HIS A 362 -11.44 4.06 -14.05
N ALA A 363 -12.52 4.03 -14.85
CA ALA A 363 -13.11 2.77 -15.31
C ALA A 363 -12.12 1.91 -16.11
N LEU A 364 -11.28 2.53 -16.94
CA LEU A 364 -10.27 1.82 -17.72
C LEU A 364 -9.14 1.26 -16.84
N LEU A 365 -8.66 2.03 -15.87
CA LEU A 365 -7.68 1.56 -14.87
C LEU A 365 -8.24 0.40 -14.05
N GLU A 366 -9.53 0.41 -13.71
CA GLU A 366 -10.15 -0.71 -13.01
C GLU A 366 -10.04 -2.03 -13.81
N VAL A 367 -10.32 -1.98 -15.12
CA VAL A 367 -10.19 -3.16 -15.99
C VAL A 367 -8.73 -3.57 -16.21
N ILE A 368 -7.81 -2.60 -16.34
CA ILE A 368 -6.37 -2.85 -16.53
C ILE A 368 -5.80 -3.64 -15.36
N PHE A 369 -6.14 -3.23 -14.14
CA PHE A 369 -5.60 -3.86 -12.93
C PHE A 369 -6.40 -5.09 -12.50
N GLY A 370 -7.65 -5.24 -12.96
CA GLY A 370 -8.50 -6.36 -12.58
C GLY A 370 -9.00 -6.30 -11.13
N THR A 371 -8.99 -5.11 -10.53
CA THR A 371 -9.48 -4.87 -9.17
C THR A 371 -10.95 -4.47 -9.18
N ASP A 372 -11.62 -4.60 -8.04
CA ASP A 372 -12.93 -4.00 -7.78
C ASP A 372 -12.81 -3.05 -6.58
N LEU A 373 -11.98 -2.01 -6.75
CA LEU A 373 -11.75 -0.99 -5.74
C LEU A 373 -13.06 -0.22 -5.47
N TRP A 374 -13.89 -0.04 -6.50
CA TRP A 374 -15.14 0.70 -6.42
C TRP A 374 -16.11 0.18 -5.36
N ASN A 375 -16.22 -1.15 -5.27
CA ASN A 375 -17.17 -1.81 -4.38
C ASN A 375 -16.58 -2.12 -2.99
N GLN A 376 -15.36 -1.66 -2.70
CA GLN A 376 -14.74 -1.86 -1.39
C GLN A 376 -15.45 -1.02 -0.32
N SER A 377 -15.77 -1.65 0.80
CA SER A 377 -16.51 -1.04 1.91
C SER A 377 -15.78 0.15 2.55
N PHE A 378 -14.45 0.22 2.40
CA PHE A 378 -13.61 1.28 2.95
C PHE A 378 -13.49 2.51 2.03
N ILE A 379 -14.01 2.45 0.80
CA ILE A 379 -14.01 3.58 -0.14
C ILE A 379 -15.23 4.45 0.12
N VAL A 380 -15.04 5.57 0.82
CA VAL A 380 -16.14 6.48 1.19
C VAL A 380 -16.45 7.54 0.14
N ASN A 381 -15.45 7.89 -0.69
CA ASN A 381 -15.62 8.77 -1.83
C ASN A 381 -15.15 8.01 -3.06
N GLN A 382 -16.11 7.59 -3.89
CA GLN A 382 -15.84 6.86 -5.11
C GLN A 382 -15.41 7.79 -6.26
N PHE A 383 -15.68 9.09 -6.15
CA PHE A 383 -15.36 10.11 -7.17
C PHE A 383 -14.43 11.23 -6.66
N PRO A 384 -13.28 10.90 -6.04
CA PRO A 384 -12.42 11.92 -5.42
C PRO A 384 -11.81 12.91 -6.43
N TYR A 385 -11.87 12.60 -7.72
CA TYR A 385 -11.43 13.46 -8.82
C TYR A 385 -12.51 14.46 -9.29
N ILE A 386 -13.77 14.27 -8.89
CA ILE A 386 -14.88 15.19 -9.21
C ILE A 386 -15.10 16.16 -8.06
N SER A 387 -15.18 15.62 -6.85
CA SER A 387 -15.29 16.41 -5.63
C SER A 387 -14.48 15.72 -4.53
N GLU A 388 -13.69 16.49 -3.79
CA GLU A 388 -13.02 16.02 -2.59
C GLU A 388 -14.06 15.65 -1.52
N ASP A 389 -15.14 16.42 -1.42
CA ASP A 389 -16.29 16.15 -0.56
C ASP A 389 -17.41 15.45 -1.35
N TYR A 390 -17.55 14.14 -1.15
CA TYR A 390 -18.60 13.32 -1.75
C TYR A 390 -19.99 13.65 -1.20
N LEU A 391 -20.09 14.09 0.06
CA LEU A 391 -21.36 14.41 0.70
C LEU A 391 -21.95 15.71 0.16
N ALA A 392 -21.10 16.62 -0.32
CA ALA A 392 -21.51 17.85 -0.99
C ALA A 392 -22.13 17.62 -2.39
N LEU A 393 -21.95 16.46 -3.01
CA LEU A 393 -22.57 16.13 -4.30
C LEU A 393 -24.08 15.91 -4.13
N THR A 394 -24.88 16.43 -5.07
CA THR A 394 -26.32 16.13 -5.08
C THR A 394 -26.56 14.66 -5.44
N GLU A 395 -27.67 14.07 -4.99
CA GLU A 395 -28.02 12.69 -5.35
C GLU A 395 -28.13 12.48 -6.87
N ASN A 396 -28.63 13.49 -7.59
CA ASN A 396 -28.68 13.43 -9.05
C ASN A 396 -27.28 13.36 -9.67
N ASP A 397 -26.32 14.13 -9.16
CA ASP A 397 -24.94 14.11 -9.65
C ASP A 397 -24.31 12.74 -9.38
N LYS A 398 -24.48 12.21 -8.16
CA LYS A 398 -23.99 10.86 -7.81
C LYS A 398 -24.53 9.80 -8.77
N ILE A 399 -25.84 9.80 -9.03
CA ILE A 399 -26.48 8.85 -9.98
C ILE A 399 -25.92 9.01 -11.39
N GLN A 400 -25.77 10.25 -11.87
CA GLN A 400 -25.24 10.50 -13.21
C GLN A 400 -23.81 10.02 -13.36
N ILE A 401 -22.95 10.32 -12.38
CA ILE A 401 -21.55 9.93 -12.42
C ILE A 401 -21.43 8.39 -12.33
N GLN A 402 -22.18 7.74 -11.43
CA GLN A 402 -22.25 6.28 -11.34
C GLN A 402 -22.67 5.67 -12.69
N LYS A 403 -23.70 6.22 -13.33
CA LYS A 403 -24.15 5.74 -14.64
C LYS A 403 -23.06 5.84 -15.70
N ILE A 404 -22.32 6.95 -15.76
CA ILE A 404 -21.21 7.12 -16.70
C ILE A 404 -20.10 6.10 -16.40
N TYR A 405 -19.70 5.96 -15.14
CA TYR A 405 -18.68 5.02 -14.70
C TYR A 405 -19.02 3.58 -15.11
N PHE A 406 -20.19 3.07 -14.71
CA PHE A 406 -20.58 1.70 -15.01
C PHE A 406 -20.78 1.47 -16.52
N THR A 407 -21.21 2.49 -17.27
CA THR A 407 -21.28 2.40 -18.74
C THR A 407 -19.89 2.20 -19.34
N GLN A 408 -18.88 2.95 -18.90
CA GLN A 408 -17.50 2.81 -19.38
C GLN A 408 -16.87 1.50 -18.91
N LEU A 409 -17.08 1.11 -17.65
CA LEU A 409 -16.58 -0.14 -17.09
C LEU A 409 -17.07 -1.35 -17.91
N GLN A 410 -18.38 -1.43 -18.16
CA GLN A 410 -18.98 -2.48 -18.98
C GLN A 410 -18.46 -2.47 -20.43
N LYS A 411 -18.25 -1.29 -21.02
CA LYS A 411 -17.66 -1.16 -22.36
C LYS A 411 -16.28 -1.80 -22.43
N TYR A 412 -15.41 -1.52 -21.44
CA TYR A 412 -14.03 -2.06 -21.43
C TYR A 412 -13.97 -3.54 -21.03
N GLN A 413 -14.83 -3.99 -20.11
CA GLN A 413 -14.97 -5.42 -19.79
C GLN A 413 -15.40 -6.24 -21.02
N LYS A 414 -16.43 -5.80 -21.75
CA LYS A 414 -16.87 -6.46 -23.00
C LYS A 414 -15.79 -6.45 -24.08
N LEU A 415 -15.01 -5.37 -24.17
CA LEU A 415 -13.92 -5.29 -25.14
C LEU A 415 -12.79 -6.28 -24.80
N LYS A 416 -12.45 -6.41 -23.51
CA LYS A 416 -11.52 -7.42 -23.00
C LYS A 416 -11.99 -8.83 -23.34
N GLU A 417 -13.24 -9.18 -23.01
CA GLU A 417 -13.84 -10.47 -23.35
C GLU A 417 -13.78 -10.77 -24.85
N LYS A 418 -14.13 -9.78 -25.69
CA LYS A 418 -14.12 -9.93 -27.16
C LYS A 418 -12.72 -10.17 -27.74
N ILE A 419 -11.69 -9.55 -27.18
CA ILE A 419 -10.31 -9.70 -27.68
C ILE A 419 -9.70 -11.01 -27.22
N LEU A 420 -10.04 -11.47 -26.01
CA LEU A 420 -9.51 -12.71 -25.43
C LEU A 420 -10.26 -13.97 -25.85
N ALA A 421 -11.49 -13.84 -26.35
CA ALA A 421 -12.16 -14.89 -27.13
C ALA A 421 -11.48 -15.11 -28.49
#